data_AF-A0A941DFS7-F1
#
_entry.id   AF-A0A941DFS7-F1
#
_cell.length_a   1.000
_cell.length_b   1.000
_cell.length_c   1.000
_cell.angle_alpha   90.00
_cell.angle_beta   90.00
_cell.angle_gamma   90.00
#
_symmetry.space_group_name_H-M   'P 1'
#
loop_
_entity.id
_entity.type
_entity.pdbx_description
1 polymer ?
#
loop_
_entity_poly.entity_id
_entity_poly.type
_entity_poly.pdbx_seq_one_letter_code
_entity_poly.pdbx_strand_id
1 'polypeptide(L)'
;MRVLSVFLILLLGAAYFLFDQWLAPQLRGPIRIGESLLSVQEQKLALDKQAFSITHANIVEENDKRIVVQFTYQGKDPSWHLNACGDIAENNMNGPWGCEPRVLQVADDGKVDISFVLANGETVKGRSRECSDTVSVSVYGRDGSVFYRHKFALKKVWHQEPGMWSWYRYRHEGCPVRNGM
;
A
#
# COMPACT_ATOMS: atom_id res chain seq x y z
N MET A 1 -46.30 -15.11 -23.50
CA MET A 1 -45.25 -14.08 -23.32
C MET A 1 -45.02 -13.68 -21.86
N ARG A 2 -46.04 -13.31 -21.07
CA ARG A 2 -45.85 -12.82 -19.68
C ARG A 2 -45.10 -13.77 -18.74
N VAL A 3 -45.38 -15.07 -18.79
CA VAL A 3 -44.72 -16.08 -17.93
C VAL A 3 -43.23 -16.26 -18.27
N LEU A 4 -42.89 -16.24 -19.57
CA LEU A 4 -41.50 -16.35 -20.03
C LEU A 4 -40.67 -15.15 -19.58
N SER A 5 -41.23 -13.93 -19.66
CA SER A 5 -40.57 -12.71 -19.20
C SER A 5 -40.29 -12.73 -17.69
N VAL A 6 -41.27 -13.17 -16.89
CA VAL A 6 -41.08 -13.31 -15.43
C VAL A 6 -40.01 -14.35 -15.11
N PHE A 7 -40.03 -15.50 -15.81
CA PHE A 7 -39.02 -16.54 -15.61
C PHE A 7 -37.60 -16.06 -15.98
N LEU A 8 -37.45 -15.33 -17.09
CA LEU A 8 -36.17 -14.72 -17.50
C LEU A 8 -35.65 -13.71 -16.46
N ILE A 9 -36.51 -12.85 -15.92
CA ILE A 9 -36.13 -11.89 -14.89
C ILE A 9 -35.64 -12.61 -13.63
N LEU A 10 -36.34 -13.68 -13.20
CA LEU A 10 -35.93 -14.47 -12.05
C LEU A 10 -34.59 -15.19 -12.28
N LEU A 11 -34.38 -15.74 -13.49
CA LEU A 11 -33.11 -16.38 -13.86
C LEU A 11 -31.94 -15.40 -13.87
N LEU A 12 -32.13 -14.23 -14.48
CA LEU A 12 -31.11 -13.17 -14.51
C LEU A 12 -30.82 -12.63 -13.11
N GLY A 13 -31.86 -12.45 -12.29
CA GLY A 13 -31.71 -12.04 -10.89
C GLY A 13 -30.93 -13.07 -10.07
N ALA A 14 -31.23 -14.36 -10.22
CA ALA A 14 -30.51 -15.44 -9.54
C ALA A 14 -29.05 -15.54 -10.01
N ALA A 15 -28.80 -15.43 -11.32
CA ALA A 15 -27.46 -15.42 -11.89
C ALA A 15 -26.64 -14.22 -11.40
N TYR A 16 -27.25 -13.03 -11.33
CA TYR A 16 -26.62 -11.83 -10.79
C TYR A 16 -26.30 -11.98 -9.29
N PHE A 17 -27.23 -12.51 -8.50
CA PHE A 17 -27.03 -12.75 -7.07
C PHE A 17 -25.90 -13.75 -6.81
N LEU A 18 -25.86 -14.85 -7.57
CA LEU A 18 -24.76 -15.83 -7.52
C LEU A 18 -23.43 -15.18 -7.90
N PHE A 19 -23.40 -14.37 -8.95
CA PHE A 19 -22.20 -13.66 -9.36
C PHE A 19 -21.71 -12.70 -8.27
N ASP A 20 -22.59 -11.86 -7.71
CA ASP A 20 -22.23 -10.85 -6.72
C ASP A 20 -21.76 -11.44 -5.38
N GLN A 21 -22.41 -12.52 -4.92
CA GLN A 21 -22.10 -13.11 -3.62
C GLN A 21 -20.91 -14.08 -3.66
N TRP A 22 -20.74 -14.83 -4.75
CA TRP A 22 -19.71 -15.89 -4.81
C TRP A 22 -18.53 -15.54 -5.70
N LEU A 23 -18.78 -14.98 -6.89
CA LEU A 23 -17.73 -14.77 -7.88
C LEU A 23 -17.05 -13.41 -7.70
N ALA A 24 -17.82 -12.32 -7.52
CA ALA A 24 -17.31 -10.97 -7.45
C ALA A 24 -16.30 -10.76 -6.29
N PRO A 25 -16.49 -11.31 -5.07
CA PRO A 25 -15.51 -11.19 -3.99
C PRO A 25 -14.22 -11.98 -4.29
N GLN A 26 -14.32 -13.02 -5.13
CA GLN A 26 -13.15 -13.76 -5.62
C GLN A 26 -12.37 -12.97 -6.70
N LEU A 27 -12.97 -11.92 -7.25
CA LEU A 27 -12.42 -11.18 -8.39
C LEU A 27 -12.00 -9.75 -8.01
N ARG A 28 -11.99 -9.44 -6.71
CA ARG A 28 -11.53 -8.17 -6.14
C ARG A 28 -10.42 -8.41 -5.11
N GLY A 29 -9.63 -7.37 -4.90
CA GLY A 29 -8.63 -7.32 -3.85
C GLY A 29 -9.22 -7.10 -2.46
N PRO A 30 -8.45 -7.38 -1.40
CA PRO A 30 -8.84 -7.03 -0.05
C PRO A 30 -8.88 -5.51 0.10
N ILE A 31 -9.89 -5.00 0.81
CA ILE A 31 -9.98 -3.59 1.24
C ILE A 31 -9.73 -3.58 2.74
N ARG A 32 -8.58 -3.04 3.15
CA ARG A 32 -8.10 -3.08 4.54
C ARG A 32 -8.10 -1.71 5.21
N ILE A 33 -9.01 -0.85 4.80
CA ILE A 33 -9.12 0.50 5.37
C ILE A 33 -9.38 0.37 6.87
N GLY A 34 -8.55 1.03 7.68
CA GLY A 34 -8.54 0.97 9.14
C GLY A 34 -7.62 -0.09 9.74
N GLU A 35 -7.01 -0.98 8.94
CA GLU A 35 -6.09 -2.00 9.45
C GLU A 35 -4.77 -1.36 9.93
N SER A 36 -4.37 -1.71 11.15
CA SER A 36 -3.07 -1.34 11.71
C SER A 36 -1.97 -2.25 11.17
N LEU A 37 -0.86 -1.66 10.78
CA LEU A 37 0.30 -2.40 10.30
C LEU A 37 1.22 -2.80 11.45
N LEU A 38 1.73 -4.01 11.38
CA LEU A 38 2.68 -4.54 12.36
C LEU A 38 4.07 -3.92 12.14
N SER A 39 4.64 -3.33 13.19
CA SER A 39 6.04 -2.89 13.19
C SER A 39 6.98 -4.11 13.08
N VAL A 40 7.95 -4.03 12.16
CA VAL A 40 8.91 -5.11 11.88
C VAL A 40 10.33 -4.68 12.22
N GLN A 41 10.69 -3.43 11.92
CA GLN A 41 12.05 -2.95 12.12
C GLN A 41 12.07 -1.44 12.31
N GLU A 42 12.90 -0.96 13.23
CA GLU A 42 13.21 0.44 13.44
C GLU A 42 14.71 0.68 13.30
N GLN A 43 15.09 1.77 12.63
CA GLN A 43 16.47 2.19 12.41
C GLN A 43 16.60 3.68 12.72
N LYS A 44 17.40 4.00 13.74
CA LYS A 44 17.79 5.38 14.10
C LYS A 44 19.24 5.58 13.69
N LEU A 45 19.48 6.50 12.75
CA LEU A 45 20.78 6.73 12.13
C LEU A 45 21.48 7.98 12.66
N ALA A 46 20.75 8.94 13.24
CA ALA A 46 21.32 10.13 13.86
C ALA A 46 21.00 10.20 15.37
N LEU A 47 22.06 10.29 16.19
CA LEU A 47 22.00 10.29 17.66
C LEU A 47 21.33 11.55 18.23
N ASP A 48 21.49 12.69 17.55
CA ASP A 48 20.90 13.98 17.91
C ASP A 48 19.38 14.04 17.67
N LYS A 49 18.84 13.12 16.86
CA LYS A 49 17.41 13.07 16.49
C LYS A 49 16.63 11.90 17.10
N GLN A 50 17.15 11.31 18.17
CA GLN A 50 16.53 10.14 18.82
C GLN A 50 15.14 10.39 19.42
N ALA A 51 14.80 11.66 19.68
CA ALA A 51 13.50 12.08 20.20
C ALA A 51 12.34 11.87 19.20
N PHE A 52 12.65 11.59 17.92
CA PHE A 52 11.65 11.22 16.93
C PHE A 52 11.39 9.72 16.92
N SER A 53 10.13 9.33 16.83
CA SER A 53 9.74 7.93 16.60
C SER A 53 8.40 7.84 15.87
N ILE A 54 8.25 6.83 15.03
CA ILE A 54 6.96 6.45 14.45
C ILE A 54 6.42 5.29 15.29
N THR A 55 5.23 5.46 15.85
CA THR A 55 4.66 4.53 16.83
C THR A 55 3.59 3.64 16.22
N HIS A 56 2.84 4.16 15.26
CA HIS A 56 1.72 3.44 14.63
C HIS A 56 1.64 3.74 13.14
N ALA A 57 1.10 2.80 12.39
CA ALA A 57 0.78 2.94 10.98
C ALA A 57 -0.57 2.27 10.70
N ASN A 58 -1.46 2.97 9.99
CA ASN A 58 -2.78 2.45 9.62
C ASN A 58 -3.05 2.68 8.12
N ILE A 59 -3.72 1.74 7.48
CA ILE A 59 -4.18 1.90 6.10
C ILE A 59 -5.40 2.81 6.10
N VAL A 60 -5.34 3.96 5.40
CA VAL A 60 -6.48 4.89 5.30
C VAL A 60 -7.14 4.89 3.93
N GLU A 61 -6.40 4.46 2.90
CA GLU A 61 -6.93 4.24 1.55
C GLU A 61 -6.19 3.08 0.91
N GLU A 62 -6.90 2.19 0.23
CA GLU A 62 -6.28 1.11 -0.54
C GLU A 62 -7.06 0.82 -1.82
N ASN A 63 -6.35 0.73 -2.94
CA ASN A 63 -6.84 0.19 -4.20
C ASN A 63 -5.73 -0.58 -4.93
N ASP A 64 -6.02 -1.12 -6.11
CA ASP A 64 -5.11 -1.98 -6.87
C ASP A 64 -3.78 -1.28 -7.30
N LYS A 65 -3.73 0.05 -7.32
CA LYS A 65 -2.55 0.83 -7.77
C LYS A 65 -1.91 1.69 -6.68
N ARG A 66 -2.61 1.89 -5.57
CA ARG A 66 -2.27 2.86 -4.53
C ARG A 66 -2.57 2.30 -3.16
N ILE A 67 -1.75 2.67 -2.18
CA ILE A 67 -2.10 2.59 -0.77
C ILE A 67 -1.70 3.90 -0.10
N VAL A 68 -2.53 4.40 0.81
CA VAL A 68 -2.20 5.52 1.67
C VAL A 68 -2.10 4.99 3.09
N VAL A 69 -0.95 5.22 3.69
CA VAL A 69 -0.67 4.81 5.08
C VAL A 69 -0.55 6.06 5.91
N GLN A 70 -1.36 6.14 6.96
CA GLN A 70 -1.27 7.15 7.99
C GLN A 70 -0.28 6.70 9.04
N PHE A 71 0.85 7.40 9.15
CA PHE A 71 1.85 7.19 10.19
C PHE A 71 1.59 8.15 11.33
N THR A 72 1.55 7.63 12.56
CA THR A 72 1.54 8.43 13.78
C THR A 72 2.97 8.51 14.32
N TYR A 73 3.43 9.72 14.59
CA TYR A 73 4.78 9.97 15.07
C TYR A 73 4.76 10.80 16.35
N GLN A 74 5.84 10.67 17.12
CA GLN A 74 6.15 11.52 18.24
C GLN A 74 7.37 12.36 17.91
N GLY A 75 7.24 13.68 18.08
CA GLY A 75 8.28 14.66 17.82
C GLY A 75 8.23 15.73 18.90
N LYS A 76 9.39 16.11 19.44
CA LYS A 76 9.50 17.05 20.57
C LYS A 76 10.32 18.29 20.26
N ASP A 77 10.58 18.56 18.98
CA ASP A 77 11.43 19.68 18.58
C ASP A 77 10.82 20.45 17.39
N PRO A 78 10.20 21.64 17.64
CA PRO A 78 9.62 22.46 16.59
C PRO A 78 10.68 23.09 15.66
N SER A 79 11.97 23.05 16.01
CA SER A 79 13.05 23.58 15.17
C SER A 79 13.41 22.66 14.00
N TRP A 80 12.93 21.41 14.02
CA TRP A 80 13.26 20.44 12.99
C TRP A 80 12.36 20.60 11.76
N HIS A 81 12.98 20.82 10.60
CA HIS A 81 12.30 20.70 9.31
C HIS A 81 12.53 19.30 8.77
N LEU A 82 11.51 18.46 8.87
CA LEU A 82 11.58 17.06 8.46
C LEU A 82 10.65 16.79 7.30
N ASN A 83 11.10 15.93 6.40
CA ASN A 83 10.26 15.35 5.37
C ASN A 83 10.16 13.84 5.59
N ALA A 84 9.02 13.25 5.26
CA ALA A 84 8.82 11.81 5.26
C ALA A 84 8.43 11.34 3.85
N CYS A 85 9.06 10.26 3.43
CA CYS A 85 8.69 9.49 2.26
C CYS A 85 8.91 8.03 2.63
N GLY A 86 8.85 7.11 1.69
CA GLY A 86 9.03 5.71 2.03
C GLY A 86 9.20 4.83 0.82
N ASP A 87 9.54 3.59 1.10
CA ASP A 87 9.76 2.57 0.09
C ASP A 87 8.86 1.38 0.38
N ILE A 88 8.38 0.73 -0.67
CA ILE A 88 7.77 -0.59 -0.56
C ILE A 88 8.84 -1.62 -0.95
N ALA A 89 8.77 -2.80 -0.35
CA ALA A 89 9.68 -3.89 -0.68
C ALA A 89 8.96 -5.24 -0.72
N GLU A 90 9.60 -6.17 -1.43
CA GLU A 90 9.30 -7.60 -1.41
C GLU A 90 10.62 -8.34 -1.19
N ASN A 91 10.69 -9.22 -0.19
CA ASN A 91 11.91 -9.96 0.16
C ASN A 91 13.13 -9.06 0.34
N ASN A 92 12.96 -7.88 0.97
CA ASN A 92 13.96 -6.83 1.13
C ASN A 92 14.46 -6.17 -0.17
N MET A 93 13.87 -6.46 -1.32
CA MET A 93 14.16 -5.77 -2.58
C MET A 93 13.18 -4.62 -2.78
N ASN A 94 13.70 -3.40 -2.79
CA ASN A 94 12.93 -2.24 -3.22
C ASN A 94 12.55 -2.41 -4.69
N GLY A 95 11.32 -2.05 -5.00
CA GLY A 95 10.76 -2.13 -6.33
C GLY A 95 10.49 -0.75 -6.90
N PRO A 96 9.83 -0.71 -8.07
CA PRO A 96 9.52 0.53 -8.75
C PRO A 96 8.27 1.14 -8.11
N TRP A 97 8.37 1.59 -6.86
CA TRP A 97 7.30 2.29 -6.16
C TRP A 97 7.71 3.73 -5.90
N GLY A 98 6.74 4.63 -6.00
CA GLY A 98 6.93 6.05 -5.74
C GLY A 98 6.17 6.50 -4.49
N CYS A 99 6.77 7.43 -3.77
CA CYS A 99 6.13 8.25 -2.76
C CYS A 99 6.40 9.72 -3.08
N GLU A 100 5.47 10.60 -2.74
CA GLU A 100 5.73 12.04 -2.73
C GLU A 100 6.17 12.45 -1.32
N PRO A 101 7.30 13.16 -1.15
CA PRO A 101 7.73 13.62 0.16
C PRO A 101 6.69 14.51 0.84
N ARG A 102 6.43 14.26 2.13
CA ARG A 102 5.52 15.04 2.96
C ARG A 102 6.29 15.75 4.05
N VAL A 103 6.01 17.04 4.23
CA VAL A 103 6.57 17.83 5.35
C VAL A 103 5.92 17.36 6.66
N LEU A 104 6.73 17.11 7.69
CA LEU A 104 6.24 16.80 9.03
C LEU A 104 6.15 18.08 9.87
N GLN A 105 5.07 18.21 10.63
CA GLN A 105 4.93 19.24 11.65
C GLN A 105 5.38 18.65 12.99
N VAL A 106 6.65 18.84 13.35
CA VAL A 106 7.29 18.20 14.52
C VAL A 106 7.22 19.03 15.81
N ALA A 107 6.38 20.07 15.82
CA ALA A 107 6.11 20.84 17.03
C ALA A 107 5.49 19.97 18.14
N ASP A 108 4.71 18.95 17.77
CA ASP A 108 4.07 18.00 18.67
C ASP A 108 3.97 16.59 18.03
N ASP A 109 3.45 15.64 18.80
CA ASP A 109 2.97 14.35 18.28
C ASP A 109 1.96 14.59 17.15
N GLY A 110 2.11 13.85 16.04
CA GLY A 110 1.40 14.15 14.83
C GLY A 110 1.10 12.93 13.97
N LYS A 111 0.41 13.19 12.86
CA LYS A 111 0.06 12.18 11.87
C LYS A 111 0.42 12.68 10.48
N VAL A 112 0.87 11.77 9.63
CA VAL A 112 1.17 12.06 8.23
C VAL A 112 0.64 10.94 7.35
N ASP A 113 -0.08 11.32 6.30
CA ASP A 113 -0.58 10.39 5.30
C ASP A 113 0.41 10.35 4.13
N ILE A 114 1.05 9.19 3.95
CA ILE A 114 1.99 8.96 2.85
C ILE A 114 1.31 8.05 1.82
N SER A 115 1.25 8.55 0.60
CA SER A 115 0.71 7.83 -0.54
C SER A 115 1.82 7.08 -1.26
N PHE A 116 1.63 5.78 -1.42
CA PHE A 116 2.51 4.93 -2.20
C PHE A 116 1.79 4.46 -3.45
N VAL A 117 2.46 4.61 -4.59
CA VAL A 117 1.93 4.23 -5.90
C VAL A 117 2.92 3.34 -6.62
N LEU A 118 2.39 2.41 -7.42
CA LEU A 118 3.23 1.71 -8.39
C LEU A 118 3.79 2.74 -9.38
N ALA A 119 5.11 2.76 -9.59
CA ALA A 119 5.70 3.68 -10.54
C ALA A 119 5.21 3.35 -11.95
N ASN A 120 4.99 4.40 -12.75
CA ASN A 120 4.65 4.25 -14.15
C ASN A 120 5.93 4.46 -14.97
N GLY A 121 6.45 3.42 -15.64
CA GLY A 121 7.70 3.51 -16.40
C GLY A 121 8.05 2.24 -17.16
N GLU A 122 9.02 2.32 -18.08
CA GLU A 122 9.46 1.22 -18.95
C GLU A 122 9.97 -0.01 -18.17
N THR A 123 10.58 0.21 -17.00
CA THR A 123 10.97 -0.85 -16.06
C THR A 123 9.80 -1.63 -15.48
N VAL A 124 8.59 -1.08 -15.53
CA VAL A 124 7.37 -1.72 -15.04
C VAL A 124 6.58 -2.33 -16.21
N LYS A 125 6.74 -1.85 -17.45
CA LYS A 125 5.99 -2.27 -18.67
C LYS A 125 6.04 -3.77 -19.02
N GLY A 126 6.87 -4.57 -18.35
CA GLY A 126 6.96 -6.02 -18.56
C GLY A 126 6.13 -6.89 -17.61
N ARG A 127 5.51 -6.34 -16.56
CA ARG A 127 4.85 -7.13 -15.51
C ARG A 127 3.43 -6.65 -15.26
N SER A 128 2.45 -7.54 -15.43
CA SER A 128 1.03 -7.23 -15.21
C SER A 128 0.67 -6.96 -13.74
N ARG A 129 1.48 -7.48 -12.80
CA ARG A 129 1.29 -7.36 -11.34
C ARG A 129 2.62 -7.36 -10.59
N GLU A 130 2.64 -6.73 -9.42
CA GLU A 130 3.78 -6.69 -8.49
C GLU A 130 3.27 -7.01 -7.07
N CYS A 131 4.15 -7.54 -6.22
CA CYS A 131 3.82 -7.86 -4.84
C CYS A 131 4.75 -7.14 -3.87
N SER A 132 4.30 -7.03 -2.63
CA SER A 132 5.05 -6.44 -1.54
C SER A 132 4.70 -7.14 -0.24
N ASP A 133 5.69 -7.26 0.63
CA ASP A 133 5.57 -7.81 1.98
C ASP A 133 5.85 -6.77 3.08
N THR A 134 6.40 -5.62 2.69
CA THR A 134 6.82 -4.58 3.61
C THR A 134 6.59 -3.19 3.02
N VAL A 135 6.24 -2.25 3.90
CA VAL A 135 6.24 -0.82 3.63
C VAL A 135 7.16 -0.15 4.64
N SER A 136 7.95 0.80 4.19
CA SER A 136 8.86 1.55 5.03
C SER A 136 8.57 3.03 4.91
N VAL A 137 8.75 3.74 6.02
CA VAL A 137 8.74 5.19 6.07
C VAL A 137 10.13 5.63 6.50
N SER A 138 10.72 6.53 5.72
CA SER A 138 12.01 7.14 5.95
C SER A 138 11.78 8.62 6.21
N VAL A 139 12.46 9.16 7.23
CA VAL A 139 12.39 10.57 7.59
C VAL A 139 13.75 11.20 7.34
N TYR A 140 13.71 12.34 6.66
CA TYR A 140 14.86 13.04 6.13
C TYR A 140 14.98 14.42 6.76
N GLY A 141 16.22 14.83 7.05
CA GLY A 141 16.52 16.21 7.40
C GLY A 141 16.45 17.16 6.20
N ARG A 142 16.69 18.44 6.44
CA ARG A 142 16.75 19.48 5.40
C ARG A 142 17.86 19.25 4.37
N ASP A 143 18.94 18.59 4.79
CA ASP A 143 20.07 18.16 3.98
C ASP A 143 19.77 16.94 3.10
N GLY A 144 18.56 16.34 3.23
CA GLY A 144 18.16 15.15 2.52
C GLY A 144 18.71 13.85 3.10
N SER A 145 19.45 13.90 4.22
CA SER A 145 19.95 12.69 4.86
C SER A 145 18.82 11.96 5.60
N VAL A 146 18.73 10.64 5.38
CA VAL A 146 17.84 9.79 6.16
C VAL A 146 18.43 9.65 7.56
N PHE A 147 17.69 10.04 8.58
CA PHE A 147 18.11 9.82 9.97
C PHE A 147 17.22 8.82 10.72
N TYR A 148 16.04 8.51 10.17
CA TYR A 148 15.10 7.58 10.76
C TYR A 148 14.44 6.74 9.68
N ARG A 149 14.31 5.44 9.90
CA ARG A 149 13.54 4.56 9.04
C ARG A 149 12.78 3.54 9.88
N HIS A 150 11.51 3.31 9.54
CA HIS A 150 10.67 2.32 10.19
C HIS A 150 10.00 1.45 9.13
N LYS A 151 10.09 0.13 9.28
CA LYS A 151 9.44 -0.85 8.41
C LYS A 151 8.25 -1.49 9.10
N PHE A 152 7.17 -1.62 8.35
CA PHE A 152 5.95 -2.29 8.73
C PHE A 152 5.67 -3.46 7.78
N ALA A 153 5.08 -4.53 8.29
CA ALA A 153 4.60 -5.62 7.47
C ALA A 153 3.40 -5.14 6.64
N LEU A 154 3.43 -5.37 5.33
CA LEU A 154 2.34 -5.05 4.42
C LEU A 154 2.33 -6.08 3.29
N LYS A 155 1.36 -7.00 3.31
CA LYS A 155 1.08 -7.85 2.15
C LYS A 155 0.21 -7.10 1.17
N LYS A 156 0.74 -6.63 0.04
CA LYS A 156 -0.06 -5.94 -0.98
C LYS A 156 0.30 -6.40 -2.38
N VAL A 157 -0.75 -6.59 -3.19
CA VAL A 157 -0.65 -6.87 -4.63
C VAL A 157 -1.02 -5.61 -5.39
N TRP A 158 -0.22 -5.30 -6.40
CA TRP A 158 -0.33 -4.12 -7.25
C TRP A 158 -0.66 -4.59 -8.66
N HIS A 159 -1.72 -4.05 -9.26
CA HIS A 159 -2.13 -4.43 -10.62
C HIS A 159 -1.99 -3.23 -11.57
N GLN A 160 -1.22 -3.39 -12.64
CA GLN A 160 -1.08 -2.34 -13.67
C GLN A 160 -2.39 -2.11 -14.44
N GLU A 161 -3.06 -3.21 -14.73
CA GLU A 161 -4.39 -3.26 -15.33
C GLU A 161 -5.35 -3.93 -14.32
N PRO A 162 -5.91 -3.14 -13.38
CA PRO A 162 -6.92 -3.59 -12.45
C PRO A 162 -8.13 -4.17 -13.17
N GLY A 163 -8.63 -5.29 -12.68
CA GLY A 163 -9.81 -5.93 -13.24
C GLY A 163 -9.96 -7.38 -12.78
N MET A 164 -11.14 -7.94 -13.05
CA MET A 164 -11.48 -9.31 -12.61
C MET A 164 -10.46 -10.35 -13.08
N TRP A 165 -10.01 -10.26 -14.34
CA TRP A 165 -9.01 -11.17 -14.90
C TRP A 165 -7.63 -11.05 -14.25
N SER A 166 -7.30 -9.88 -13.70
CA SER A 166 -6.03 -9.63 -13.02
C SER A 166 -6.00 -10.34 -11.67
N TRP A 167 -7.09 -10.22 -10.90
CA TRP A 167 -7.29 -10.92 -9.63
C TRP A 167 -7.45 -12.43 -9.79
N TYR A 168 -8.20 -12.86 -10.82
CA TYR A 168 -8.30 -14.28 -11.17
C TYR A 168 -6.92 -14.89 -11.40
N ARG A 169 -6.11 -14.28 -12.28
CA ARG A 169 -4.73 -14.76 -12.55
C ARG A 169 -3.88 -14.77 -11.29
N TYR A 170 -3.95 -13.73 -10.45
CA TYR A 170 -3.21 -13.71 -9.19
C TYR A 170 -3.58 -14.89 -8.26
N ARG A 171 -4.86 -15.27 -8.16
CA ARG A 171 -5.27 -16.41 -7.31
C ARG A 171 -4.76 -17.76 -7.82
N HIS A 172 -4.61 -17.90 -9.13
CA HIS A 172 -4.12 -19.13 -9.76
C HIS A 172 -2.60 -19.23 -9.85
N GLU A 173 -1.93 -18.10 -10.08
CA GLU A 173 -0.50 -18.05 -10.43
C GLU A 173 0.36 -17.37 -9.35
N GLY A 174 -0.24 -16.65 -8.39
CA GLY A 174 0.47 -15.94 -7.33
C GLY A 174 1.28 -14.73 -7.81
N CYS A 175 2.23 -14.29 -7.00
CA CYS A 175 3.15 -13.20 -7.34
C CYS A 175 4.18 -13.68 -8.37
N PRO A 176 4.44 -12.91 -9.44
CA PRO A 176 5.52 -13.23 -10.37
C PRO A 176 6.86 -13.16 -9.63
N VAL A 177 7.75 -14.11 -9.90
CA VAL A 177 9.08 -14.13 -9.27
C VAL A 177 9.86 -12.89 -9.71
N ARG A 178 10.33 -12.11 -8.74
CA ARG A 178 11.39 -11.13 -8.97
C ARG A 178 12.70 -11.88 -9.19
N ASN A 179 13.01 -12.19 -10.45
CA ASN A 179 14.36 -12.54 -10.82
C ASN A 179 15.23 -11.30 -10.55
N GLY A 180 16.06 -11.38 -9.51
CA GLY A 180 17.07 -10.37 -9.23
C GLY A 180 17.96 -10.21 -10.47
N MET A 181 18.11 -8.97 -10.93
CA MET A 181 19.29 -8.59 -11.71
C MET A 181 20.44 -8.35 -10.75
#